data_AF-A0A922YWQ2-F1
#
_entry.id   AF-A0A922YWQ2-F1
#
_cell.length_a   1.000
_cell.length_b   1.000
_cell.length_c   1.000
_cell.angle_alpha   90.00
_cell.angle_beta   90.00
_cell.angle_gamma   90.00
#
_symmetry.space_group_name_H-M   'P 1'
#
loop_
_entity.id
_entity.type
_entity.pdbx_description
1 polymer ?
#
loop_
_entity_poly.entity_id
_entity_poly.type
_entity_poly.pdbx_seq_one_letter_code
_entity_poly.pdbx_strand_id
1 'polypeptide(L)'
;MTAWIDCPTPPPVRFDAERLSDYWERLHKGDAEPLPTQPDLLQAWVMFHNGEFQRATHAGLLLGDAGMNLANKATCIYANYLEPSEQRREALLLEAAARAEALQSRQPDNPGAWYWQAYALGRYSQGISVAKALANGLGARIKGALEKAIERDPKHADAHLALATFHAEVIDKVGHLIGRMTYGATAEAGLDLYRRAHNLNPDSAITLTEHARGLLMLQGRRQQGMATELQEKAAAMEPLDAMEQLYAATELAN
;
A
#
# COMPACT_ATOMS: atom_id res chain seq x y z
N MET A 1 -23.97 3.21 -10.24
CA MET A 1 -22.80 2.47 -9.73
C MET A 1 -23.30 1.41 -8.78
N THR A 2 -22.80 0.18 -8.88
CA THR A 2 -23.11 -0.87 -7.91
C THR A 2 -22.52 -0.50 -6.56
N ALA A 3 -23.26 -0.68 -5.47
CA ALA A 3 -22.76 -0.47 -4.12
C ALA A 3 -21.49 -1.30 -3.87
N TRP A 4 -20.57 -0.76 -3.08
CA TRP A 4 -19.40 -1.52 -2.64
C TRP A 4 -19.84 -2.50 -1.55
N ILE A 5 -19.10 -3.61 -1.45
CA ILE A 5 -19.32 -4.60 -0.40
C ILE A 5 -18.74 -4.03 0.90
N ASP A 6 -19.55 -4.08 1.96
CA ASP A 6 -19.12 -3.65 3.30
C ASP A 6 -18.04 -4.58 3.86
N CYS A 7 -17.21 -4.07 4.78
CA CYS A 7 -16.30 -4.91 5.55
C CYS A 7 -17.07 -6.05 6.23
N PRO A 8 -16.68 -7.32 6.03
CA PRO A 8 -17.42 -8.47 6.54
C PRO A 8 -17.31 -8.60 8.06
N THR A 9 -16.30 -7.98 8.68
CA THR A 9 -16.08 -7.99 10.12
C THR A 9 -15.81 -6.56 10.57
N PRO A 10 -16.44 -6.08 11.67
CA PRO A 10 -16.13 -4.78 12.23
C PRO A 10 -14.72 -4.77 12.81
N PRO A 11 -14.04 -3.60 12.78
CA PRO A 11 -12.71 -3.48 13.36
C PRO A 11 -12.74 -3.79 14.86
N PRO A 12 -11.64 -4.32 15.43
CA PRO A 12 -11.54 -4.58 16.87
C PRO A 12 -11.75 -3.32 17.72
N VAL A 13 -11.31 -2.17 17.20
CA VAL A 13 -11.54 -0.85 17.79
C VAL A 13 -12.42 -0.03 16.85
N ARG A 14 -13.54 0.47 17.39
CA ARG A 14 -14.33 1.50 16.71
C ARG A 14 -13.74 2.88 17.00
N PHE A 15 -13.55 3.67 15.95
CA PHE A 15 -13.01 5.01 16.03
C PHE A 15 -14.09 6.08 15.99
N ASP A 16 -13.91 7.11 16.81
CA ASP A 16 -14.42 8.47 16.62
C ASP A 16 -13.22 9.41 16.37
N ALA A 17 -13.48 10.72 16.20
CA ALA A 17 -12.44 11.69 15.87
C ALA A 17 -11.38 11.84 16.99
N GLU A 18 -11.79 11.81 18.25
CA GLU A 18 -10.88 11.93 19.41
C GLU A 18 -9.96 10.71 19.46
N ARG A 19 -10.53 9.51 19.50
CA ARG A 19 -9.76 8.27 19.54
C ARG A 19 -8.87 8.13 18.30
N LEU A 20 -9.36 8.46 17.11
CA LEU A 20 -8.52 8.37 15.91
C LEU A 20 -7.29 9.29 16.01
N SER A 21 -7.45 10.47 16.59
CA SER A 21 -6.32 11.40 16.80
C SER A 21 -5.28 10.81 17.75
N ASP A 22 -5.70 10.12 18.81
CA ASP A 22 -4.80 9.46 19.76
C ASP A 22 -3.99 8.31 19.12
N TYR A 23 -4.57 7.61 18.13
CA TYR A 23 -3.93 6.49 17.44
C TYR A 23 -3.28 6.87 16.10
N TRP A 24 -3.33 8.15 15.71
CA TRP A 24 -2.93 8.59 14.37
C TRP A 24 -1.50 8.19 14.01
N GLU A 25 -0.54 8.48 14.91
CA GLU A 25 0.87 8.17 14.67
C GLU A 25 1.10 6.67 14.43
N ARG A 26 0.37 5.79 15.13
CA ARG A 26 0.49 4.34 14.93
C ARG A 26 -0.10 3.91 13.58
N LEU A 27 -1.31 4.37 13.26
CA LEU A 27 -2.04 3.99 12.06
C LEU A 27 -1.40 4.54 10.77
N HIS A 28 -0.69 5.66 10.88
CA HIS A 28 -0.04 6.36 9.77
C HIS A 28 1.49 6.31 9.84
N LYS A 29 2.06 5.42 10.67
CA LYS A 29 3.52 5.21 10.71
C LYS A 29 4.08 4.73 9.37
N GLY A 30 3.27 4.01 8.60
CA GLY A 30 3.63 3.46 7.29
C GLY A 30 3.65 4.49 6.16
N ASP A 31 2.59 5.29 6.07
CA ASP A 31 2.36 6.25 4.99
C ASP A 31 2.76 7.69 5.33
N ALA A 32 3.07 7.96 6.61
CA ALA A 32 3.41 9.27 7.15
C ALA A 32 2.38 10.36 6.83
N GLU A 33 1.10 9.98 6.66
CA GLU A 33 0.03 10.95 6.44
C GLU A 33 -0.08 11.87 7.66
N PRO A 34 -0.10 13.21 7.48
CA PRO A 34 -0.21 14.14 8.60
C PRO A 34 -1.61 14.12 9.21
N LEU A 35 -1.70 14.31 10.54
CA LEU A 35 -2.99 14.43 11.23
C LEU A 35 -3.79 15.61 10.63
N PRO A 36 -5.00 15.38 10.10
CA PRO A 36 -5.81 16.43 9.52
C PRO A 36 -6.18 17.51 10.54
N THR A 37 -6.01 18.77 10.17
CA THR A 37 -6.51 19.91 10.95
C THR A 37 -7.98 20.24 10.63
N GLN A 38 -8.49 19.74 9.50
CA GLN A 38 -9.87 19.94 9.06
C GLN A 38 -10.78 18.87 9.68
N PRO A 39 -11.82 19.24 10.46
CA PRO A 39 -12.71 18.27 11.10
C PRO A 39 -13.38 17.30 10.12
N ASP A 40 -13.81 17.80 8.96
CA ASP A 40 -14.48 16.96 7.95
C ASP A 40 -13.53 15.91 7.35
N LEU A 41 -12.24 16.25 7.18
CA LEU A 41 -11.23 15.30 6.71
C LEU A 41 -10.92 14.25 7.79
N LEU A 42 -10.79 14.67 9.04
CA LEU A 42 -10.61 13.73 10.16
C LEU A 42 -11.82 12.77 10.26
N GLN A 43 -13.04 13.29 10.10
CA GLN A 43 -14.24 12.47 10.09
C GLN A 43 -14.30 11.50 8.91
N ALA A 44 -13.77 11.89 7.74
CA ALA A 44 -13.65 11.01 6.59
C ALA A 44 -12.60 9.89 6.83
N TRP A 45 -11.50 10.18 7.53
CA TRP A 45 -10.55 9.17 7.98
C TRP A 45 -11.16 8.22 9.02
N VAL A 46 -12.02 8.69 9.92
CA VAL A 46 -12.80 7.82 10.82
C VAL A 46 -13.63 6.80 10.02
N MET A 47 -14.22 7.20 8.89
CA MET A 47 -14.94 6.26 8.02
C MET A 47 -14.00 5.19 7.45
N PHE A 48 -12.79 5.57 7.01
CA PHE A 48 -11.80 4.63 6.49
C PHE A 48 -11.37 3.61 7.54
N HIS A 49 -10.95 4.05 8.73
CA HIS A 49 -10.47 3.15 9.78
C HIS A 49 -11.58 2.24 10.34
N ASN A 50 -12.84 2.67 10.23
CA ASN A 50 -13.99 1.84 10.56
C ASN A 50 -14.45 0.89 9.41
N GLY A 51 -13.76 0.87 8.27
CA GLY A 51 -14.05 -0.03 7.15
C GLY A 51 -15.14 0.47 6.20
N GLU A 52 -15.60 1.72 6.35
CA GLU A 52 -16.63 2.32 5.51
C GLU A 52 -16.03 2.89 4.21
N PHE A 53 -15.28 2.08 3.46
CA PHE A 53 -14.41 2.56 2.37
C PHE A 53 -15.13 3.33 1.27
N GLN A 54 -16.37 2.96 0.93
CA GLN A 54 -17.15 3.69 -0.08
C GLN A 54 -17.51 5.09 0.42
N ARG A 55 -17.93 5.20 1.69
CA ARG A 55 -18.24 6.49 2.32
C ARG A 55 -16.99 7.34 2.48
N ALA A 56 -15.87 6.74 2.91
CA ALA A 56 -14.58 7.40 3.01
C ALA A 56 -14.09 7.93 1.66
N THR A 57 -14.23 7.13 0.60
CA THR A 57 -13.90 7.54 -0.77
C THR A 57 -14.74 8.74 -1.21
N HIS A 58 -16.06 8.67 -1.04
CA HIS A 58 -16.95 9.77 -1.40
C HIS A 58 -16.64 11.05 -0.60
N ALA A 59 -16.50 10.94 0.73
CA ALA A 59 -16.17 12.07 1.58
C ALA A 59 -14.82 12.72 1.19
N GLY A 60 -13.79 11.90 0.93
CA GLY A 60 -12.49 12.39 0.46
C GLY A 60 -12.58 13.11 -0.89
N LEU A 61 -13.37 12.60 -1.84
CA LEU A 61 -13.58 13.26 -3.14
C LEU A 61 -14.29 14.62 -3.00
N LEU A 62 -15.26 14.74 -2.10
CA LEU A 62 -15.97 16.01 -1.85
C LEU A 62 -15.06 17.08 -1.25
N LEU A 63 -14.03 16.68 -0.52
CA LEU A 63 -13.02 17.57 0.07
C LEU A 63 -11.94 18.01 -0.93
N GLY A 64 -12.01 17.55 -2.18
CA GLY A 64 -11.06 17.90 -3.24
C GLY A 64 -9.64 17.43 -2.93
N ASP A 65 -8.64 18.26 -3.25
CA ASP A 65 -7.23 17.90 -3.09
C ASP A 65 -6.86 17.56 -1.63
N ALA A 66 -7.55 18.13 -0.63
CA ALA A 66 -7.31 17.83 0.79
C ALA A 66 -7.70 16.40 1.18
N GLY A 67 -8.73 15.83 0.54
CA GLY A 67 -9.21 14.47 0.81
C GLY A 67 -8.69 13.41 -0.17
N MET A 68 -7.80 13.79 -1.09
CA MET A 68 -7.45 12.94 -2.23
C MET A 68 -6.59 11.73 -1.83
N ASN A 69 -5.68 11.87 -0.87
CA ASN A 69 -4.90 10.75 -0.33
C ASN A 69 -5.83 9.70 0.30
N LEU A 70 -6.75 10.15 1.16
CA LEU A 70 -7.80 9.30 1.75
C LEU A 70 -8.64 8.60 0.68
N ALA A 71 -9.14 9.33 -0.31
CA ALA A 71 -9.99 8.76 -1.35
C ALA A 71 -9.27 7.67 -2.15
N ASN A 72 -7.99 7.90 -2.46
CA ASN A 72 -7.16 6.92 -3.16
C ASN A 72 -6.86 5.71 -2.28
N LYS A 73 -6.46 5.90 -1.02
CA LYS A 73 -6.26 4.81 -0.05
C LYS A 73 -7.51 3.95 0.08
N ALA A 74 -8.67 4.55 0.38
CA ALA A 74 -9.92 3.85 0.55
C ALA A 74 -10.32 3.04 -0.71
N THR A 75 -10.16 3.64 -1.90
CA THR A 75 -10.41 2.94 -3.18
C THR A 75 -9.48 1.75 -3.35
N CYS A 76 -8.18 1.93 -3.10
CA CYS A 76 -7.16 0.91 -3.26
C CYS A 76 -7.33 -0.27 -2.29
N ILE A 77 -7.66 0.01 -1.03
CA ILE A 77 -7.90 -1.02 -0.01
C ILE A 77 -9.17 -1.81 -0.36
N TYR A 78 -10.28 -1.13 -0.70
CA TYR A 78 -11.49 -1.83 -1.15
C TYR A 78 -11.23 -2.71 -2.38
N ALA A 79 -10.58 -2.16 -3.41
CA ALA A 79 -10.29 -2.90 -4.64
C ALA A 79 -9.45 -4.15 -4.36
N ASN A 80 -8.44 -4.03 -3.49
CA ASN A 80 -7.50 -5.12 -3.22
C ASN A 80 -8.11 -6.24 -2.38
N TYR A 81 -8.91 -5.91 -1.36
CA TYR A 81 -9.33 -6.88 -0.34
C TYR A 81 -10.80 -7.30 -0.44
N LEU A 82 -11.67 -6.50 -1.09
CA LEU A 82 -13.12 -6.70 -1.01
C LEU A 82 -13.82 -6.80 -2.37
N GLU A 83 -13.28 -6.24 -3.46
CA GLU A 83 -13.93 -6.31 -4.77
C GLU A 83 -13.73 -7.69 -5.44
N PRO A 84 -14.80 -8.51 -5.59
CA PRO A 84 -14.69 -9.85 -6.16
C PRO A 84 -14.52 -9.86 -7.67
N SER A 85 -14.99 -8.82 -8.38
CA SER A 85 -14.87 -8.75 -9.84
C SER A 85 -13.51 -8.20 -10.23
N GLU A 86 -12.70 -9.02 -10.89
CA GLU A 86 -11.39 -8.63 -11.44
C GLU A 86 -11.51 -7.37 -12.32
N GLN A 87 -12.50 -7.32 -13.22
CA GLN A 87 -12.72 -6.17 -14.09
C GLN A 87 -13.00 -4.89 -13.30
N ARG A 88 -13.82 -4.96 -12.24
CA ARG A 88 -14.11 -3.79 -11.40
C ARG A 88 -12.89 -3.40 -10.57
N ARG A 89 -12.15 -4.37 -10.03
CA ARG A 89 -10.91 -4.14 -9.30
C ARG A 89 -9.89 -3.39 -10.14
N GLU A 90 -9.66 -3.84 -11.37
CA GLU A 90 -8.77 -3.15 -12.32
C GLU A 90 -9.22 -1.71 -12.56
N ALA A 91 -10.52 -1.50 -12.81
CA ALA A 91 -11.06 -0.17 -13.06
C ALA A 91 -10.85 0.78 -11.86
N LEU A 92 -11.12 0.31 -10.63
CA LEU A 92 -10.94 1.09 -9.41
C LEU A 92 -9.46 1.45 -9.17
N LEU A 93 -8.55 0.52 -9.40
CA LEU A 93 -7.10 0.77 -9.28
C LEU A 93 -6.62 1.79 -10.32
N LEU A 94 -7.06 1.68 -11.57
CA LEU A 94 -6.71 2.66 -12.60
C LEU A 94 -7.30 4.04 -12.32
N GLU A 95 -8.52 4.11 -11.76
CA GLU A 95 -9.13 5.38 -11.35
C GLU A 95 -8.35 6.05 -10.21
N ALA A 96 -7.95 5.29 -9.19
CA ALA A 96 -7.12 5.79 -8.10
C ALA A 96 -5.74 6.26 -8.60
N ALA A 97 -5.11 5.49 -9.50
CA ALA A 97 -3.84 5.87 -10.11
C ALA A 97 -3.94 7.19 -10.89
N ALA A 98 -5.01 7.37 -11.68
CA ALA A 98 -5.23 8.59 -12.45
C ALA A 98 -5.49 9.81 -11.55
N ARG A 99 -6.27 9.66 -10.47
CA ARG A 99 -6.50 10.73 -9.48
C ARG A 99 -5.20 11.13 -8.78
N ALA A 100 -4.40 10.14 -8.36
CA ALA A 100 -3.10 10.38 -7.74
C ALA A 100 -2.13 11.10 -8.70
N GLU A 101 -2.06 10.68 -9.97
CA GLU A 101 -1.27 11.36 -11.01
C GLU A 101 -1.69 12.81 -11.23
N ALA A 102 -3.00 13.07 -11.26
CA ALA A 102 -3.52 14.42 -11.37
C ALA A 102 -3.12 15.27 -10.14
N LEU A 103 -3.15 14.68 -8.94
CA LEU A 103 -2.74 15.35 -7.70
C LEU A 103 -1.25 15.69 -7.71
N GLN A 104 -0.37 14.82 -8.23
CA GLN A 104 1.07 15.08 -8.35
C GLN A 104 1.38 16.39 -9.10
N SER A 105 0.55 16.76 -10.08
CA SER A 105 0.72 18.01 -10.84
C SER A 105 0.34 19.25 -10.04
N ARG A 106 -0.61 19.12 -9.10
CA ARG A 106 -1.12 20.23 -8.27
C ARG A 106 -0.38 20.33 -6.93
N GLN A 107 0.12 19.20 -6.42
CA GLN A 107 0.81 19.06 -5.15
C GLN A 107 2.06 18.16 -5.33
N PRO A 108 3.10 18.62 -6.03
CA PRO A 108 4.28 17.81 -6.32
C PRO A 108 5.08 17.38 -5.08
N ASP A 109 4.89 18.10 -3.97
CA ASP A 109 5.53 17.84 -2.68
C ASP A 109 4.72 16.91 -1.77
N ASN A 110 3.51 16.50 -2.17
CA ASN A 110 2.69 15.55 -1.42
C ASN A 110 3.21 14.12 -1.67
N PRO A 111 3.83 13.44 -0.69
CA PRO A 111 4.36 12.10 -0.88
C PRO A 111 3.25 11.07 -1.16
N GLY A 112 2.07 11.22 -0.55
CA GLY A 112 0.91 10.36 -0.79
C GLY A 112 0.39 10.40 -2.23
N ALA A 113 0.54 11.54 -2.93
CA ALA A 113 0.19 11.64 -4.36
C ALA A 113 1.05 10.71 -5.23
N TRP A 114 2.33 10.54 -4.87
CA TRP A 114 3.24 9.63 -5.55
C TRP A 114 3.01 8.18 -5.12
N TYR A 115 2.93 7.95 -3.80
CA TYR A 115 2.77 6.61 -3.23
C TYR A 115 1.48 5.93 -3.70
N TRP A 116 0.32 6.61 -3.64
CA TRP A 116 -0.95 5.98 -4.03
C TRP A 116 -1.05 5.69 -5.53
N GLN A 117 -0.36 6.46 -6.39
CA GLN A 117 -0.23 6.07 -7.80
C GLN A 117 0.57 4.77 -7.93
N ALA A 118 1.71 4.68 -7.26
CA ALA A 118 2.56 3.49 -7.30
C ALA A 118 1.84 2.26 -6.75
N TYR A 119 1.18 2.37 -5.60
CA TYR A 119 0.41 1.29 -4.99
C TYR A 119 -0.66 0.78 -5.96
N ALA A 120 -1.46 1.69 -6.51
CA ALA A 120 -2.57 1.35 -7.40
C ALA A 120 -2.06 0.65 -8.69
N LEU A 121 -1.03 1.20 -9.33
CA LEU A 121 -0.42 0.59 -10.51
C LEU A 121 0.29 -0.73 -10.20
N GLY A 122 0.90 -0.86 -9.02
CA GLY A 122 1.51 -2.09 -8.53
C GLY A 122 0.49 -3.21 -8.42
N ARG A 123 -0.61 -2.98 -7.70
CA ARG A 123 -1.73 -3.94 -7.59
C ARG A 123 -2.36 -4.25 -8.94
N TYR A 124 -2.55 -3.24 -9.81
CA TYR A 124 -3.03 -3.47 -11.18
C TYR A 124 -2.08 -4.37 -11.97
N SER A 125 -0.77 -4.17 -11.85
CA SER A 125 0.24 -4.95 -12.56
C SER A 125 0.28 -6.43 -12.14
N GLN A 126 -0.10 -6.74 -10.90
CA GLN A 126 -0.21 -8.11 -10.39
C GLN A 126 -1.39 -8.88 -11.01
N GLY A 127 -2.42 -8.19 -11.51
CA GLY A 127 -3.59 -8.79 -12.17
C GLY A 127 -3.44 -9.02 -13.68
N ILE A 128 -2.34 -8.57 -14.30
CA ILE A 128 -2.14 -8.65 -15.75
C ILE A 128 -0.89 -9.41 -16.15
N SER A 129 -0.78 -9.78 -17.43
CA SER A 129 0.43 -10.43 -17.94
C SER A 129 1.65 -9.52 -17.91
N VAL A 130 2.83 -10.11 -17.71
CA VAL A 130 4.12 -9.41 -17.76
C VAL A 130 4.28 -8.63 -19.08
N ALA A 131 3.85 -9.22 -20.20
CA ALA A 131 3.89 -8.56 -21.50
C ALA A 131 3.02 -7.29 -21.55
N LYS A 132 1.80 -7.33 -20.97
CA LYS A 132 0.91 -6.14 -20.89
C LYS A 132 1.49 -5.08 -19.96
N ALA A 133 2.07 -5.49 -18.83
CA ALA A 133 2.72 -4.56 -17.90
C ALA A 133 3.93 -3.84 -18.54
N LEU A 134 4.73 -4.58 -19.31
CA LEU A 134 5.86 -4.04 -20.10
C LEU A 134 5.37 -3.08 -21.18
N ALA A 135 4.38 -3.48 -21.99
CA ALA A 135 3.84 -2.65 -23.06
C ALA A 135 3.26 -1.32 -22.56
N ASN A 136 2.68 -1.32 -21.36
CA ASN A 136 2.12 -0.13 -20.72
C ASN A 136 3.14 0.66 -19.89
N GLY A 137 4.43 0.27 -19.89
CA GLY A 137 5.50 0.97 -19.17
C GLY A 137 5.31 0.99 -17.64
N LEU A 138 4.55 0.05 -17.07
CA LEU A 138 4.15 0.12 -15.66
C LEU A 138 5.35 0.07 -14.71
N GLY A 139 6.36 -0.75 -15.01
CA GLY A 139 7.51 -0.91 -14.11
C GLY A 139 8.28 0.40 -13.88
N ALA A 140 8.50 1.20 -14.93
CA ALA A 140 9.15 2.49 -14.81
C ALA A 140 8.28 3.52 -14.06
N ARG A 141 6.96 3.51 -14.31
CA ARG A 141 6.01 4.40 -13.61
C ARG A 141 5.93 4.09 -12.12
N ILE A 142 5.79 2.81 -11.75
CA ILE A 142 5.73 2.36 -10.36
C ILE A 142 7.03 2.73 -9.63
N LYS A 143 8.19 2.33 -10.17
CA LYS A 143 9.50 2.63 -9.57
C LYS A 143 9.71 4.14 -9.40
N GLY A 144 9.48 4.92 -10.45
CA GLY A 144 9.69 6.37 -10.41
C GLY A 144 8.77 7.08 -9.42
N ALA A 145 7.52 6.62 -9.27
CA ALA A 145 6.61 7.17 -8.27
C ALA A 145 7.04 6.82 -6.84
N LEU A 146 7.50 5.59 -6.58
CA LEU A 146 8.03 5.21 -5.26
C LEU A 146 9.30 5.99 -4.88
N GLU A 147 10.23 6.13 -5.82
CA GLU A 147 11.45 6.92 -5.61
C GLU A 147 11.12 8.37 -5.28
N LYS A 148 10.14 8.98 -5.97
CA LYS A 148 9.67 10.33 -5.64
C LYS A 148 9.00 10.38 -4.27
N ALA A 149 8.15 9.43 -3.92
CA ALA A 149 7.54 9.39 -2.58
C ALA A 149 8.63 9.39 -1.48
N ILE A 150 9.66 8.56 -1.63
CA ILE A 150 10.80 8.47 -0.71
C ILE A 150 11.66 9.75 -0.70
N GLU A 151 11.86 10.38 -1.85
CA GLU A 151 12.61 11.65 -1.94
C GLU A 151 11.89 12.77 -1.16
N ARG A 152 10.56 12.81 -1.20
CA ARG A 152 9.74 13.80 -0.47
C ARG A 152 9.65 13.47 1.01
N ASP A 153 9.47 12.19 1.34
CA ASP A 153 9.48 11.71 2.71
C ASP A 153 10.36 10.46 2.89
N PRO A 154 11.62 10.65 3.32
CA PRO A 154 12.54 9.54 3.58
C PRO A 154 12.13 8.59 4.71
N LYS A 155 11.12 8.96 5.51
CA LYS A 155 10.56 8.15 6.60
C LYS A 155 9.29 7.38 6.19
N HIS A 156 8.83 7.51 4.95
CA HIS A 156 7.67 6.78 4.44
C HIS A 156 7.97 5.27 4.33
N ALA A 157 7.63 4.51 5.37
CA ALA A 157 7.99 3.10 5.48
C ALA A 157 7.35 2.25 4.37
N ASP A 158 6.09 2.52 4.02
CA ASP A 158 5.36 1.76 3.02
C ASP A 158 5.91 1.98 1.60
N ALA A 159 6.45 3.17 1.30
CA ALA A 159 7.10 3.43 0.01
C ALA A 159 8.43 2.67 -0.10
N HIS A 160 9.20 2.59 0.98
CA HIS A 160 10.39 1.71 1.04
C HIS A 160 10.00 0.25 0.87
N LEU A 161 8.95 -0.21 1.55
CA LEU A 161 8.46 -1.59 1.46
C LEU A 161 8.02 -1.93 0.04
N ALA A 162 7.20 -1.07 -0.57
CA ALA A 162 6.72 -1.27 -1.93
C ALA A 162 7.86 -1.26 -2.96
N LEU A 163 8.89 -0.41 -2.78
CA LEU A 163 10.05 -0.41 -3.67
C LEU A 163 10.91 -1.66 -3.48
N ALA A 164 11.04 -2.16 -2.25
CA ALA A 164 11.68 -3.44 -1.96
C ALA A 164 10.96 -4.60 -2.68
N THR A 165 9.63 -4.66 -2.55
CA THR A 165 8.79 -5.65 -3.23
C THR A 165 8.86 -5.50 -4.75
N PHE A 166 8.95 -4.29 -5.29
CA PHE A 166 9.19 -4.07 -6.72
C PHE A 166 10.50 -4.74 -7.18
N HIS A 167 11.60 -4.53 -6.44
CA HIS A 167 12.89 -5.16 -6.75
C HIS A 167 12.80 -6.69 -6.72
N ALA A 168 12.15 -7.25 -5.70
CA ALA A 168 11.95 -8.69 -5.55
C ALA A 168 11.09 -9.29 -6.66
N GLU A 169 9.92 -8.73 -6.94
CA GLU A 169 9.00 -9.25 -7.94
C GLU A 169 9.54 -9.14 -9.37
N VAL A 170 10.27 -8.06 -9.69
CA VAL A 170 10.90 -7.93 -11.01
C VAL A 170 11.94 -9.04 -11.21
N ILE A 171 12.78 -9.29 -10.21
CA ILE A 171 13.79 -10.34 -10.26
C ILE A 171 13.13 -11.72 -10.37
N ASP A 172 12.09 -11.98 -9.58
CA ASP A 172 11.36 -13.25 -9.60
C ASP A 172 10.70 -13.51 -10.97
N LYS A 173 10.07 -12.49 -11.57
CA LYS A 173 9.31 -12.64 -12.82
C LYS A 173 10.16 -12.68 -14.09
N VAL A 174 11.23 -11.88 -14.18
CA VAL A 174 12.04 -11.76 -15.41
C VAL A 174 13.51 -12.11 -15.22
N GLY A 175 13.93 -12.48 -14.01
CA GLY A 175 15.30 -12.83 -13.68
C GLY A 175 16.21 -11.62 -13.44
N HIS A 176 17.33 -11.86 -12.76
CA HIS A 176 18.28 -10.81 -12.35
C HIS A 176 18.82 -9.98 -13.52
N LEU A 177 19.20 -10.62 -14.64
CA LEU A 177 19.84 -9.92 -15.75
C LEU A 177 18.87 -8.94 -16.43
N ILE A 178 17.68 -9.42 -16.79
CA ILE A 178 16.67 -8.60 -17.47
C ILE A 178 16.13 -7.53 -16.50
N GLY A 179 15.85 -7.90 -15.25
CA GLY A 179 15.41 -6.97 -14.23
C GLY A 179 16.40 -5.81 -14.01
N ARG A 180 17.70 -6.11 -13.98
CA ARG A 180 18.76 -5.10 -13.86
C ARG A 180 18.85 -4.21 -15.09
N MET A 181 18.84 -4.79 -16.30
CA MET A 181 18.98 -4.02 -17.54
C MET A 181 17.79 -3.10 -17.81
N THR A 182 16.56 -3.55 -17.49
CA THR A 182 15.34 -2.81 -17.82
C THR A 182 14.95 -1.82 -16.72
N TYR A 183 15.12 -2.18 -15.45
CA TYR A 183 14.59 -1.41 -14.31
C TYR A 183 15.64 -1.06 -13.25
N GLY A 184 16.89 -1.49 -13.42
CA GLY A 184 17.90 -1.37 -12.36
C GLY A 184 17.60 -2.26 -11.15
N ALA A 185 16.79 -3.31 -11.31
CA ALA A 185 16.40 -4.14 -10.17
C ALA A 185 17.57 -4.99 -9.65
N THR A 186 17.89 -4.89 -8.36
CA THR A 186 18.92 -5.71 -7.70
C THR A 186 18.41 -6.29 -6.38
N ALA A 187 18.93 -7.46 -5.99
CA ALA A 187 18.59 -8.09 -4.72
C ALA A 187 19.10 -7.28 -3.53
N GLU A 188 20.29 -6.67 -3.67
CA GLU A 188 20.89 -5.81 -2.65
C GLU A 188 20.00 -4.61 -2.33
N ALA A 189 19.55 -3.85 -3.35
CA ALA A 189 18.66 -2.73 -3.14
C ALA A 189 17.33 -3.16 -2.48
N GLY A 190 16.74 -4.28 -2.93
CA GLY A 190 15.52 -4.81 -2.33
C GLY A 190 15.69 -5.13 -0.84
N LEU A 191 16.75 -5.85 -0.47
CA LEU A 191 17.03 -6.21 0.93
C LEU A 191 17.30 -4.98 1.81
N ASP A 192 17.99 -3.98 1.29
CA ASP A 192 18.28 -2.73 2.00
C ASP A 192 17.00 -1.95 2.28
N LEU A 193 16.10 -1.87 1.29
CA LEU A 193 14.80 -1.23 1.41
C LEU A 193 13.88 -1.99 2.38
N TYR A 194 13.86 -3.32 2.37
CA TYR A 194 13.12 -4.10 3.36
C TYR A 194 13.61 -3.82 4.79
N ARG A 195 14.93 -3.81 5.01
CA ARG A 195 15.50 -3.44 6.31
C ARG A 195 15.13 -2.02 6.71
N ARG A 196 15.10 -1.09 5.76
CA ARG A 196 14.70 0.30 6.01
C ARG A 196 13.23 0.40 6.41
N ALA A 197 12.33 -0.24 5.66
CA ALA A 197 10.90 -0.27 5.96
C ALA A 197 10.65 -0.89 7.36
N HIS A 198 11.28 -2.03 7.66
CA HIS A 198 11.19 -2.68 8.96
C HIS A 198 11.69 -1.77 10.11
N ASN A 199 12.80 -1.06 9.93
CA ASN A 199 13.29 -0.14 10.97
C ASN A 199 12.37 1.07 11.19
N LEU A 200 11.66 1.52 10.15
CA LEU A 200 10.72 2.65 10.23
C LEU A 200 9.39 2.23 10.86
N ASN A 201 8.90 1.04 10.54
CA ASN A 201 7.64 0.50 11.05
C ASN A 201 7.79 -0.98 11.50
N PRO A 202 8.48 -1.24 12.62
CA PRO A 202 8.81 -2.61 13.05
C PRO A 202 7.60 -3.41 13.52
N ASP A 203 6.57 -2.72 13.98
CA ASP A 203 5.33 -3.28 14.53
C ASP A 203 4.20 -3.27 13.47
N SER A 204 4.55 -3.56 12.21
CA SER A 204 3.60 -3.66 11.11
C SER A 204 3.58 -5.09 10.59
N ALA A 205 2.45 -5.78 10.76
CA ALA A 205 2.24 -7.13 10.22
C ALA A 205 2.47 -7.17 8.71
N ILE A 206 2.06 -6.11 7.99
CA ILE A 206 2.29 -5.94 6.55
C ILE A 206 3.79 -5.92 6.25
N THR A 207 4.55 -5.08 6.97
CA THR A 207 5.99 -4.94 6.75
C THR A 207 6.73 -6.26 7.03
N LEU A 208 6.36 -6.96 8.09
CA LEU A 208 6.96 -8.23 8.48
C LEU A 208 6.71 -9.32 7.42
N THR A 209 5.46 -9.48 6.99
CA THR A 209 5.07 -10.50 6.02
C THR A 209 5.63 -10.23 4.62
N GLU A 210 5.57 -8.98 4.14
CA GLU A 210 6.12 -8.61 2.84
C GLU A 210 7.66 -8.76 2.83
N HIS A 211 8.33 -8.44 3.94
CA HIS A 211 9.77 -8.70 4.09
C HIS A 211 10.06 -10.22 4.07
N ALA A 212 9.29 -11.04 4.77
CA ALA A 212 9.44 -12.50 4.72
C ALA A 212 9.32 -13.04 3.29
N ARG A 213 8.30 -12.58 2.55
CA ARG A 213 8.09 -12.93 1.13
C ARG A 213 9.26 -12.50 0.26
N GLY A 214 9.72 -11.27 0.43
CA GLY A 214 10.87 -10.71 -0.28
C GLY A 214 12.17 -11.49 -0.05
N LEU A 215 12.43 -11.94 1.18
CA LEU A 215 13.59 -12.78 1.50
C LEU A 215 13.58 -14.08 0.70
N LEU A 216 12.42 -14.73 0.60
CA LEU A 216 12.27 -15.97 -0.16
C LEU A 216 12.45 -15.73 -1.67
N MET A 217 11.91 -14.66 -2.23
CA MET A 217 12.11 -14.30 -3.64
C MET A 217 13.57 -13.99 -3.97
N LEU A 218 14.27 -13.25 -3.09
CA LEU A 218 15.61 -12.73 -3.37
C LEU A 218 16.74 -13.68 -2.98
N GLN A 219 16.54 -14.52 -1.96
CA GLN A 219 17.60 -15.36 -1.39
C GLN A 219 17.23 -16.85 -1.30
N GLY A 220 15.99 -17.21 -1.66
CA GLY A 220 15.49 -18.57 -1.70
C GLY A 220 15.39 -19.21 -0.32
N ARG A 221 15.35 -20.55 -0.32
CA ARG A 221 15.15 -21.38 0.90
C ARG A 221 16.21 -21.19 1.99
N ARG A 222 17.35 -20.56 1.70
CA ARG A 222 18.37 -20.24 2.72
C ARG A 222 17.83 -19.30 3.79
N GLN A 223 16.84 -18.48 3.47
CA GLN A 223 16.18 -17.57 4.42
C GLN A 223 14.86 -18.11 4.96
N GLN A 224 14.57 -19.41 4.79
CA GLN A 224 13.30 -19.98 5.26
C GLN A 224 13.07 -19.74 6.76
N GLY A 225 14.11 -19.94 7.60
CA GLY A 225 13.99 -19.72 9.04
C GLY A 225 13.62 -18.29 9.40
N MET A 226 14.36 -17.31 8.85
CA MET A 226 14.08 -15.89 9.08
C MET A 226 12.71 -15.45 8.54
N ALA A 227 12.30 -15.96 7.37
CA ALA A 227 10.98 -15.70 6.81
C ALA A 227 9.87 -16.24 7.73
N THR A 228 10.02 -17.47 8.24
CA THR A 228 9.08 -18.05 9.21
C THR A 228 9.02 -17.24 10.51
N GLU A 229 10.16 -16.82 11.07
CA GLU A 229 10.17 -15.98 12.28
C GLU A 229 9.43 -14.64 12.09
N LEU A 230 9.58 -14.01 10.92
CA LEU A 230 8.87 -12.78 10.59
C LEU A 230 7.36 -13.02 10.44
N GLN A 231 6.96 -14.12 9.79
CA GLN A 231 5.56 -14.51 9.63
C GLN A 231 4.90 -14.83 10.97
N GLU A 232 5.58 -15.57 11.86
CA GLU A 232 5.08 -15.88 13.20
C GLU A 232 4.87 -14.60 14.03
N LYS A 233 5.81 -13.65 13.95
CA LYS A 233 5.66 -12.34 14.59
C LYS A 233 4.47 -11.58 14.03
N ALA A 234 4.30 -11.54 12.71
CA ALA A 234 3.18 -10.88 12.06
C ALA A 234 1.83 -11.50 12.47
N ALA A 235 1.75 -12.82 12.50
CA ALA A 235 0.54 -13.57 12.88
C ALA A 235 0.12 -13.37 14.34
N ALA A 236 1.07 -13.02 15.22
CA ALA A 236 0.80 -12.72 16.62
C ALA A 236 0.32 -11.27 16.86
N MET A 237 0.29 -10.43 15.82
CA MET A 237 -0.13 -9.03 15.95
C MET A 237 -1.66 -8.89 15.92
N GLU A 238 -2.19 -8.10 16.84
CA GLU A 238 -3.61 -7.75 16.84
C GLU A 238 -3.89 -6.56 15.91
N PRO A 239 -4.79 -6.71 14.92
CA PRO A 239 -5.25 -5.61 14.09
C PRO A 239 -5.89 -4.51 14.92
N LEU A 240 -5.60 -3.26 14.58
CA LEU A 240 -6.18 -2.09 15.23
C LEU A 240 -7.40 -1.55 14.47
N ASP A 241 -7.35 -1.55 13.13
CA ASP A 241 -8.39 -1.00 12.27
C ASP A 241 -8.91 -2.02 11.24
N ALA A 242 -9.88 -1.60 10.41
CA ALA A 242 -10.49 -2.47 9.42
C ALA A 242 -9.51 -2.91 8.32
N MET A 243 -8.53 -2.06 7.95
CA MET A 243 -7.54 -2.39 6.93
C MET A 243 -6.59 -3.48 7.42
N GLU A 244 -6.05 -3.33 8.62
CA GLU A 244 -5.18 -4.33 9.26
C GLU A 244 -5.93 -5.65 9.46
N GLN A 245 -7.22 -5.61 9.79
CA GLN A 245 -8.03 -6.81 9.94
C GLN A 245 -8.24 -7.55 8.63
N LEU A 246 -8.51 -6.81 7.54
CA LEU A 246 -8.59 -7.39 6.19
C LEU A 246 -7.25 -7.98 5.74
N TYR A 247 -6.14 -7.32 6.07
CA TYR A 247 -4.82 -7.83 5.81
C TYR A 247 -4.59 -9.17 6.52
N ALA A 248 -4.79 -9.22 7.83
CA ALA A 248 -4.63 -10.43 8.63
C ALA A 248 -5.51 -11.59 8.13
N ALA A 249 -6.76 -11.29 7.76
CA ALA A 249 -7.68 -12.30 7.20
C ALA A 249 -7.19 -12.85 5.84
N THR A 250 -6.55 -12.01 5.03
CA THR A 250 -6.01 -12.42 3.72
C THR A 250 -4.79 -13.32 3.87
N GLU A 251 -3.89 -12.99 4.80
CA GLU A 251 -2.68 -13.81 5.04
C GLU A 251 -3.03 -15.18 5.65
N LEU A 252 -4.10 -15.29 6.45
CA LEU A 252 -4.57 -16.58 6.96
C LEU A 252 -5.22 -17.47 5.90
N ALA A 253 -5.62 -16.91 4.75
CA ALA A 253 -6.29 -17.64 3.68
C ALA A 253 -5.32 -18.21 2.62
N ASN A 254 -4.07 -17.74 2.61
CA ASN A 254 -3.01 -18.12 1.66
C ASN A 254 -2.06 -19.17 2.25
#